data_AF-A0A962Y7L4-F1
#
_entry.id   AF-A0A962Y7L4-F1
#
_cell.length_a   1.000
_cell.length_b   1.000
_cell.length_c   1.000
_cell.angle_alpha   90.00
_cell.angle_beta   90.00
_cell.angle_gamma   90.00
#
_symmetry.space_group_name_H-M   'P 1'
#
loop_
_entity.id
_entity.type
_entity.pdbx_description
1 polymer ?
#
loop_
_entity_poly.entity_id
_entity_poly.type
_entity_poly.pdbx_seq_one_letter_code
_entity_poly.pdbx_strand_id
1 'polypeptide(L)'
;MHDFIVSRQSEQVALLAELVKIPTDNPPGDCARHADVATGLLEQLGFSVERHPVPAERVQAAGMRSATNLVIRHTFGDGSG
;
A
#
# COMPACT_ATOMS: atom_id res chain seq x y z
N MET A 1 11.29 -14.04 -16.89
CA MET A 1 10.97 -12.92 -15.97
C MET A 1 10.21 -11.81 -16.69
N HIS A 2 10.68 -11.32 -17.84
CA HIS A 2 10.01 -10.26 -18.61
C HIS A 2 8.57 -10.65 -19.03
N ASP A 3 8.38 -11.86 -19.57
CA ASP A 3 7.07 -12.31 -20.08
C ASP A 3 5.99 -12.41 -19.00
N PHE A 4 6.38 -12.72 -17.75
CA PHE A 4 5.46 -12.75 -16.62
C PHE A 4 4.93 -11.35 -16.27
N ILE A 5 5.80 -10.33 -16.31
CA ILE A 5 5.40 -8.94 -16.04
C ILE A 5 4.51 -8.42 -17.17
N VAL A 6 4.89 -8.65 -18.43
CA VAL A 6 4.15 -8.15 -19.60
C VAL A 6 2.75 -8.76 -19.67
N SER A 7 2.62 -10.07 -19.43
CA SER A 7 1.31 -10.75 -19.46
C SER A 7 0.32 -10.27 -18.38
N ARG A 8 0.79 -9.52 -17.37
CA ARG A 8 -0.01 -8.99 -16.26
C ARG A 8 -0.21 -7.47 -16.29
N GLN A 9 0.14 -6.82 -17.40
CA GLN A 9 0.10 -5.35 -17.51
C GLN A 9 -1.29 -4.76 -17.21
N SER A 10 -2.37 -5.41 -17.68
CA SER A 10 -3.73 -4.94 -17.42
C SER A 10 -4.08 -4.92 -15.93
N GLU A 11 -3.64 -5.93 -15.17
CA GLU A 11 -3.84 -5.99 -13.70
C GLU A 11 -3.06 -4.87 -13.00
N GLN A 12 -1.83 -4.60 -13.45
CA GLN A 12 -0.99 -3.51 -12.90
C GLN A 12 -1.64 -2.14 -13.13
N VAL A 13 -2.15 -1.89 -14.34
CA VAL A 13 -2.84 -0.63 -14.68
C VAL A 13 -4.12 -0.49 -13.87
N ALA A 14 -4.90 -1.57 -13.71
CA ALA A 14 -6.11 -1.55 -12.90
C ALA A 14 -5.82 -1.23 -11.43
N LEU A 15 -4.81 -1.87 -10.83
CA LEU A 15 -4.37 -1.59 -9.47
C LEU A 15 -3.96 -0.12 -9.29
N LEU A 16 -3.12 0.40 -10.19
CA LEU A 16 -2.68 1.79 -10.15
C LEU A 16 -3.86 2.76 -10.32
N ALA A 17 -4.80 2.46 -11.22
CA ALA A 17 -5.98 3.28 -11.44
C ALA A 17 -6.86 3.37 -10.18
N GLU A 18 -7.10 2.26 -9.47
CA GLU A 18 -7.86 2.28 -8.21
C GLU A 18 -7.16 3.09 -7.12
N LEU A 19 -5.84 2.99 -7.02
CA LEU A 19 -5.05 3.81 -6.09
C LEU A 19 -5.17 5.30 -6.41
N VAL A 20 -4.98 5.69 -7.67
CA VAL A 20 -4.99 7.11 -8.10
C VAL A 20 -6.38 7.76 -8.00
N LYS A 21 -7.46 6.98 -8.09
CA LYS A 21 -8.83 7.49 -7.87
C LYS A 21 -9.06 8.00 -6.45
N ILE A 22 -8.23 7.59 -5.49
CA ILE A 22 -8.33 8.03 -4.10
C ILE A 22 -7.38 9.22 -3.92
N PRO A 23 -7.91 10.44 -3.72
CA PRO A 23 -7.06 11.59 -3.47
C PRO A 23 -6.29 11.37 -2.17
N THR A 24 -4.98 11.53 -2.24
CA THR A 24 -4.15 11.82 -1.07
C THR A 24 -3.87 13.31 -1.11
N ASP A 25 -4.32 14.05 -0.11
CA ASP A 25 -3.94 15.45 -0.02
C ASP A 25 -2.43 15.51 0.20
N ASN A 26 -1.63 15.95 -0.77
CA ASN A 26 -0.18 16.02 -0.62
C ASN A 26 0.30 17.44 -0.96
N PRO A 27 0.53 18.34 0.02
CA PRO A 27 0.12 18.40 1.44
C PRO A 27 -1.37 18.77 1.65
N PRO A 28 -1.99 18.56 2.84
CA PRO A 28 -1.38 18.23 4.14
C PRO A 28 -1.42 16.74 4.57
N GLY A 29 -1.24 15.79 3.67
CA GLY A 29 -1.06 14.37 3.97
C GLY A 29 -2.24 13.71 4.70
N ASP A 30 -3.46 13.77 4.16
CA ASP A 30 -4.59 12.95 4.66
C ASP A 30 -4.68 11.63 3.89
N CYS A 31 -3.97 10.61 4.40
CA CYS A 31 -3.74 9.36 3.67
C CYS A 31 -4.51 8.16 4.24
N ALA A 32 -5.32 8.33 5.29
CA ALA A 32 -6.02 7.22 5.94
C ALA A 32 -6.92 6.42 4.97
N ARG A 33 -7.77 7.12 4.21
CA ARG A 33 -8.65 6.48 3.21
C ARG A 33 -7.85 5.75 2.13
N HIS A 34 -6.71 6.31 1.74
CA HIS A 34 -5.84 5.69 0.74
C HIS A 34 -5.23 4.39 1.26
N ALA A 35 -4.81 4.36 2.53
CA ALA A 35 -4.33 3.14 3.18
C ALA A 35 -5.41 2.06 3.28
N ASP A 36 -6.66 2.42 3.56
CA ASP A 36 -7.78 1.46 3.60
C ASP A 36 -8.02 0.80 2.24
N VAL A 37 -8.08 1.62 1.18
CA VAL A 37 -8.25 1.12 -0.19
C VAL A 37 -7.07 0.27 -0.64
N ALA A 38 -5.85 0.75 -0.41
CA ALA A 38 -4.63 0.00 -0.73
C ALA A 38 -4.61 -1.36 -0.02
N THR A 39 -5.07 -1.41 1.25
CA THR A 39 -5.10 -2.68 1.97
C THR A 39 -6.08 -3.67 1.32
N GLY A 40 -7.30 -3.24 0.98
CA GLY A 40 -8.27 -4.13 0.33
C GLY A 40 -7.78 -4.65 -1.02
N LEU A 41 -7.11 -3.81 -1.81
CA LEU A 41 -6.51 -4.21 -3.09
C LEU A 41 -5.37 -5.23 -2.88
N LEU A 42 -4.52 -5.03 -1.87
CA LEU A 42 -3.43 -5.96 -1.54
C LEU A 42 -3.95 -7.28 -0.98
N GLU A 43 -5.02 -7.26 -0.16
CA GLU A 43 -5.69 -8.46 0.34
C GLU A 43 -6.35 -9.27 -0.80
N GLN A 44 -6.90 -8.60 -1.83
CA GLN A 44 -7.41 -9.26 -3.05
C GLN A 44 -6.31 -9.96 -3.86
N LEU A 45 -5.06 -9.50 -3.76
CA LEU A 45 -3.89 -10.17 -4.34
C LEU A 45 -3.40 -11.36 -3.48
N GLY A 46 -4.06 -11.64 -2.36
CA GLY A 46 -3.75 -12.76 -1.46
C GLY A 46 -2.72 -12.43 -0.38
N PHE A 47 -2.36 -11.16 -0.20
CA PHE A 47 -1.44 -10.76 0.86
C PHE A 47 -2.15 -10.60 2.21
N SER A 48 -1.45 -10.95 3.28
CA SER A 48 -1.81 -10.50 4.64
C SER A 48 -1.13 -9.16 4.91
N VAL A 49 -1.93 -8.13 5.17
CA VAL A 49 -1.43 -6.75 5.33
C VAL A 49 -1.52 -6.34 6.80
N GLU A 50 -0.37 -6.08 7.41
CA GLU A 50 -0.31 -5.43 8.72
C GLU A 50 -0.57 -3.93 8.55
N ARG A 51 -1.48 -3.38 9.35
CA ARG A 51 -1.81 -1.96 9.39
C ARG A 51 -1.23 -1.34 10.64
N HIS A 52 -0.35 -0.34 10.48
CA HIS A 52 0.31 0.35 11.58
C HIS A 52 -0.02 1.85 11.53
N PRO A 53 -1.12 2.31 12.15
CA PRO A 53 -1.46 3.73 12.21
C PRO A 53 -0.35 4.53 12.86
N VAL A 54 0.08 5.62 12.23
CA VAL A 54 1.12 6.49 12.77
C VAL A 54 0.49 7.37 13.86
N PRO A 55 1.12 7.51 15.05
CA PRO A 55 0.60 8.38 16.11
C PRO A 55 0.39 9.82 15.63
N ALA A 56 -0.70 10.45 16.08
CA ALA A 56 -1.12 11.80 15.68
C ALA A 56 0.00 12.85 15.84
N GLU A 57 0.74 12.81 16.94
CA GLU A 57 1.86 13.72 17.18
C GLU A 57 2.96 13.60 16.11
N ARG A 58 3.26 12.38 15.66
CA ARG A 58 4.31 12.14 14.65
C ARG A 58 3.88 12.59 13.26
N VAL A 59 2.62 12.37 12.88
CA VAL A 59 2.12 12.88 11.59
C VAL A 59 2.08 14.39 11.57
N GLN A 60 1.62 15.02 12.67
CA GLN A 60 1.58 16.48 12.78
C GLN A 60 2.98 17.10 12.76
N ALA A 61 3.95 16.51 13.47
CA ALA A 61 5.34 16.95 13.42
C ALA A 61 5.95 16.89 12.01
N ALA A 62 5.44 15.99 11.15
CA ALA A 62 5.82 15.86 9.74
C ALA A 62 4.95 16.70 8.78
N GLY A 63 4.05 17.55 9.28
CA GLY A 63 3.15 18.37 8.47
C GLY A 63 2.00 17.59 7.80
N MET A 64 1.69 16.39 8.30
CA MET A 64 0.64 15.51 7.79
C MET A 64 -0.56 15.41 8.75
N ARG A 65 -1.74 15.08 8.22
CA ARG A 65 -2.97 14.83 8.97
C ARG A 65 -3.10 13.39 9.41
N SER A 66 -2.83 12.44 8.51
CA SER A 66 -3.01 11.02 8.79
C SER A 66 -2.11 10.16 7.90
N ALA A 67 -1.56 9.09 8.47
CA ALA A 67 -0.81 8.08 7.73
C ALA A 67 -0.94 6.74 8.46
N THR A 68 -1.05 5.66 7.67
CA THR A 68 -1.00 4.28 8.15
C THR A 68 0.05 3.56 7.34
N ASN A 69 1.08 3.04 8.02
CA ASN A 69 2.09 2.22 7.35
C ASN A 69 1.51 0.84 7.11
N LEU A 70 1.51 0.40 5.85
CA LEU A 70 1.09 -0.94 5.46
C LEU A 70 2.32 -1.81 5.26
N VAL A 71 2.37 -2.96 5.93
CA VAL A 71 3.50 -3.88 5.86
C VAL A 71 3.01 -5.26 5.46
N ILE A 72 3.63 -5.83 4.42
CA ILE A 72 3.46 -7.23 4.04
C ILE A 72 4.78 -7.94 4.31
N ARG A 73 4.71 -9.10 4.95
CA ARG A 73 5.87 -9.98 5.16
C ARG A 73 5.71 -11.22 4.32
N HIS A 74 6.74 -11.53 3.54
CA HIS A 74 6.81 -12.75 2.76
C HIS A 74 8.18 -13.39 2.96
N THR A 75 8.19 -14.67 3.34
CA THR A 75 9.43 -15.43 3.54
C THR A 75 9.67 -16.30 2.32
N PHE A 76 10.87 -16.22 1.75
CA PHE A 76 11.30 -17.04 0.63
C PHE A 76 12.35 -18.05 1.11
N GLY A 77 12.14 -19.33 0.79
CA GLY A 77 12.99 -20.43 1.27
C GLY A 77 12.82 -20.72 2.75
N ASP A 78 13.48 -21.78 3.21
CA ASP A 78 13.49 -22.26 4.61
C ASP A 78 14.79 -21.92 5.35
N GLY A 79 15.76 -21.30 4.66
CA GLY A 79 17.04 -20.91 5.24
C GLY A 79 18.03 -22.06 5.43
N SER A 80 17.83 -23.22 4.80
CA SER A 80 18.73 -24.39 4.92
C SER A 80 19.80 -24.48 3.82
N GLY A 81 20.24 -23.34 3.28
CA GLY A 81 21.21 -23.28 2.17
C GLY A 81 22.59 -23.82 2.51
#